data_AF-A0A367JCH8-F1
#
_entry.id   AF-A0A367JCH8-F1
#
_cell.length_a   1.000
_cell.length_b   1.000
_cell.length_c   1.000
_cell.angle_alpha   90.00
_cell.angle_beta   90.00
_cell.angle_gamma   90.00
#
_symmetry.space_group_name_H-M   'P 1'
#
loop_
_entity.id
_entity.type
_entity.pdbx_description
1 polymer ?
#
loop_
_entity_poly.entity_id
_entity_poly.type
_entity_poly.pdbx_seq_one_letter_code
_entity_poly.pdbx_strand_id
1 'polypeptide(L)'
;MKFTSLLSVVLVFTLSAANAEKEPAVLQFFPAPRIFPPEYRIRAELLLSRTSHEIILRTKEPNWIASYPERTRGVVDYNGLPQGRYDAIINDNDVKSGDKTFRIDLTRPGAEFHYEGTSVTDESIDDLPADGYVRSIDGDD
;
A
#
# COMPACT_ATOMS: atom_id res chain seq x y z
N MET A 1 61.85 -17.33 11.03
CA MET A 1 61.06 -17.56 9.80
C MET A 1 59.65 -17.96 10.24
N LYS A 2 58.61 -17.38 9.61
CA LYS A 2 57.16 -17.68 9.69
C LYS A 2 56.37 -16.92 10.77
N PHE A 3 55.76 -15.77 10.44
CA PHE A 3 54.51 -15.51 9.68
C PHE A 3 53.27 -15.65 10.60
N THR A 4 52.72 -14.52 11.12
CA THR A 4 51.47 -13.83 10.70
C THR A 4 50.24 -14.76 10.74
N SER A 5 49.07 -14.41 11.27
CA SER A 5 48.38 -13.13 11.23
C SER A 5 47.17 -13.19 12.18
N LEU A 6 46.82 -12.07 12.80
CA LEU A 6 45.46 -11.86 13.33
C LEU A 6 44.49 -11.93 12.15
N LEU A 7 43.42 -12.71 12.29
CA LEU A 7 42.30 -12.70 11.35
C LEU A 7 41.21 -11.81 11.93
N SER A 8 41.24 -10.53 11.57
CA SER A 8 40.13 -9.59 11.79
C SER A 8 39.00 -9.97 10.81
N VAL A 9 37.93 -10.56 11.33
CA VAL A 9 36.69 -10.74 10.57
C VAL A 9 35.93 -9.42 10.63
N VAL A 10 36.14 -8.56 9.64
CA VAL A 10 35.29 -7.39 9.43
C VAL A 10 34.07 -7.87 8.64
N LEU A 11 32.99 -8.13 9.36
CA LEU A 11 31.69 -8.44 8.78
C LEU A 11 31.07 -7.13 8.30
N VAL A 12 31.35 -6.75 7.05
CA VAL A 12 30.70 -5.61 6.40
C VAL A 12 29.30 -6.08 5.98
N PHE A 13 28.30 -5.84 6.82
CA PHE A 13 26.92 -5.84 6.36
C PHE A 13 26.72 -4.60 5.50
N THR A 14 26.70 -4.78 4.18
CA THR A 14 26.12 -3.79 3.29
C THR A 14 24.61 -3.80 3.52
N LEU A 15 24.15 -2.96 4.45
CA LEU A 15 22.76 -2.53 4.51
C LEU A 15 22.49 -1.77 3.22
N SER A 16 21.99 -2.48 2.20
CA SER A 16 21.29 -1.84 1.11
C SER A 16 20.01 -1.27 1.72
N ALA A 17 20.08 -0.04 2.23
CA ALA A 17 18.90 0.79 2.35
C ALA A 17 18.42 0.99 0.90
N ALA A 18 17.52 0.11 0.45
CA ALA A 18 16.71 0.39 -0.71
C ALA A 18 15.91 1.63 -0.32
N ASN A 19 16.34 2.80 -0.82
CA ASN A 19 15.49 3.97 -0.87
C ASN A 19 14.36 3.58 -1.82
N ALA A 20 13.32 2.95 -1.29
CA ALA A 20 12.06 2.89 -2.00
C ALA A 20 11.60 4.34 -2.16
N GLU A 21 11.66 4.82 -3.40
CA GLU A 21 11.35 6.20 -3.71
C GLU A 21 9.87 6.42 -3.44
N LYS A 22 9.55 7.30 -2.49
CA LYS A 22 8.16 7.65 -2.19
C LYS A 22 7.56 8.34 -3.41
N GLU A 23 6.65 7.65 -4.09
CA GLU A 23 6.00 8.16 -5.29
C GLU A 23 4.66 8.80 -4.92
N PRO A 24 4.40 10.06 -5.30
CA PRO A 24 3.08 10.67 -5.18
C PRO A 24 2.01 9.84 -5.90
N ALA A 25 0.89 9.60 -5.22
CA ALA A 25 -0.19 8.76 -5.73
C ALA A 25 -1.57 9.33 -5.38
N VAL A 26 -2.53 9.03 -6.26
CA VAL A 26 -3.95 9.32 -6.05
C VAL A 26 -4.70 7.99 -6.01
N LEU A 27 -5.47 7.76 -4.95
CA LEU A 27 -6.42 6.66 -4.90
C LEU A 27 -7.84 7.19 -5.08
N GLN A 28 -8.57 6.60 -6.02
CA GLN A 28 -9.99 6.85 -6.24
C GLN A 28 -10.79 5.62 -5.86
N PHE A 29 -11.66 5.76 -4.86
CA PHE A 29 -12.59 4.75 -4.37
C PHE A 29 -13.86 4.78 -5.20
N PHE A 30 -14.27 3.64 -5.73
CA PHE A 30 -15.60 3.48 -6.31
C PHE A 30 -16.59 2.99 -5.25
N PRO A 31 -17.90 3.29 -5.42
CA PRO A 31 -18.92 2.78 -4.52
C PRO A 31 -18.86 1.25 -4.41
N ALA A 32 -18.69 0.75 -3.19
CA ALA A 32 -18.77 -0.69 -2.94
C ALA A 32 -20.23 -1.16 -3.01
N PRO A 33 -20.50 -2.36 -3.57
CA PRO A 33 -21.83 -2.93 -3.56
C PRO A 33 -22.24 -3.25 -2.11
N ARG A 34 -23.55 -3.20 -1.82
CA ARG A 34 -24.11 -3.58 -0.51
C ARG A 34 -24.17 -5.10 -0.32
N ILE A 35 -23.02 -5.74 -0.49
CA ILE A 35 -22.78 -7.17 -0.29
C ILE A 35 -21.75 -7.30 0.83
N PHE A 36 -21.94 -8.27 1.73
CA PHE A 36 -21.06 -8.43 2.90
C PHE A 36 -20.25 -9.74 2.81
N PRO A 37 -18.92 -9.71 3.05
CA PRO A 37 -18.13 -8.50 3.28
C PRO A 37 -17.96 -7.65 1.99
N PRO A 38 -17.86 -6.32 2.11
CA PRO A 38 -17.79 -5.43 0.95
C PRO A 38 -16.50 -5.62 0.14
N GLU A 39 -16.66 -5.48 -1.18
CA GLU A 39 -15.59 -5.44 -2.16
C GLU A 39 -15.42 -4.01 -2.68
N TYR A 40 -14.26 -3.42 -2.46
CA TYR A 40 -13.90 -2.09 -2.91
C TYR A 40 -13.07 -2.20 -4.17
N ARG A 41 -13.44 -1.39 -5.18
CA ARG A 41 -12.59 -1.15 -6.34
C ARG A 41 -11.95 0.20 -6.17
N ILE A 42 -10.63 0.23 -6.29
CA ILE A 42 -9.83 1.43 -6.10
C ILE A 42 -8.96 1.59 -7.33
N ARG A 43 -9.04 2.74 -7.98
CA ARG A 43 -8.07 3.13 -9.02
C ARG A 43 -6.91 3.83 -8.34
N ALA A 44 -5.72 3.29 -8.50
CA ALA A 44 -4.47 3.89 -8.05
C ALA A 44 -3.74 4.51 -9.24
N GLU A 45 -3.46 5.80 -9.17
CA GLU A 45 -2.67 6.53 -10.16
C GLU A 45 -1.33 6.92 -9.53
N LEU A 46 -0.25 6.38 -10.09
CA LEU A 46 1.13 6.64 -9.67
C LEU A 46 1.70 7.76 -10.56
N LEU A 47 1.96 8.92 -9.98
CA LEU A 47 2.08 10.17 -10.74
C LEU A 47 3.44 10.35 -11.44
N LEU A 48 4.52 9.79 -10.88
CA LEU A 48 5.87 9.93 -11.43
C LEU A 48 6.11 8.90 -12.54
N SER A 49 5.77 7.65 -12.27
CA SER A 49 5.82 6.52 -13.20
C SER A 49 4.75 6.61 -14.29
N ARG A 50 3.70 7.41 -14.07
CA ARG A 50 2.52 7.55 -14.94
C ARG A 50 1.83 6.22 -15.20
N THR A 51 1.80 5.37 -14.18
CA THR A 51 1.14 4.07 -14.24
C THR A 51 -0.20 4.11 -13.50
N SER A 52 -1.12 3.25 -13.94
CA SER A 52 -2.43 3.11 -13.32
C SER A 52 -2.68 1.65 -12.98
N HIS A 53 -3.25 1.43 -11.81
CA HIS A 53 -3.59 0.11 -11.29
C HIS A 53 -5.02 0.10 -10.77
N GLU A 54 -5.68 -1.04 -10.89
CA GLU A 54 -6.87 -1.32 -10.11
C GLU A 54 -6.48 -2.21 -8.93
N ILE A 55 -6.86 -1.78 -7.74
CA ILE A 55 -6.78 -2.54 -6.50
C ILE A 55 -8.20 -2.93 -6.14
N ILE A 56 -8.46 -4.22 -6.03
CA ILE A 56 -9.70 -4.78 -5.52
C ILE A 56 -9.43 -5.23 -4.09
N LEU A 57 -10.12 -4.64 -3.12
CA LEU A 57 -10.01 -5.00 -1.70
C LEU A 57 -11.28 -5.68 -1.24
N ARG A 58 -11.16 -6.86 -0.68
CA ARG A 58 -12.26 -7.56 -0.01
C ARG A 58 -11.97 -7.61 1.48
N THR A 59 -12.73 -6.84 2.24
CA THR A 59 -12.60 -6.82 3.72
C THR A 59 -12.97 -8.18 4.30
N LYS A 60 -12.41 -8.53 5.46
CA LYS A 60 -12.79 -9.76 6.20
C LYS A 60 -13.92 -9.51 7.20
N GLU A 61 -14.23 -8.23 7.46
CA GLU A 61 -15.25 -7.76 8.39
C GLU A 61 -16.18 -6.76 7.69
N PRO A 62 -17.43 -6.58 8.15
CA PRO A 62 -18.41 -5.71 7.52
C PRO A 62 -18.14 -4.21 7.82
N ASN A 63 -17.01 -3.69 7.39
CA ASN A 63 -16.59 -2.30 7.60
C ASN A 63 -16.75 -1.48 6.32
N TRP A 64 -17.25 -0.25 6.47
CA TRP A 64 -17.44 0.69 5.36
C TRP A 64 -16.28 1.67 5.25
N ILE A 65 -15.34 1.38 4.34
CA ILE A 65 -14.17 2.27 4.12
C ILE A 65 -14.55 3.56 3.40
N ALA A 66 -15.39 3.46 2.37
CA ALA A 66 -15.92 4.60 1.65
C ALA A 66 -17.38 4.29 1.25
N SER A 67 -18.31 5.17 1.64
CA SER A 67 -19.74 4.99 1.38
C SER A 67 -20.22 5.67 0.08
N TYR A 68 -19.38 6.52 -0.50
CA TYR A 68 -19.58 7.24 -1.76
C TYR A 68 -18.24 7.33 -2.51
N PRO A 69 -18.21 7.73 -3.80
CA PRO A 69 -16.96 7.88 -4.52
C PRO A 69 -16.06 8.90 -3.82
N GLU A 70 -14.85 8.48 -3.46
CA GLU A 70 -13.91 9.28 -2.70
C GLU A 70 -12.53 9.32 -3.35
N ARG A 71 -11.76 10.37 -3.07
CA ARG A 71 -10.40 10.52 -3.56
C ARG A 71 -9.45 10.94 -2.45
N THR A 72 -8.38 10.19 -2.30
CA THR A 72 -7.30 10.53 -1.39
C THR A 72 -6.00 10.74 -2.16
N ARG A 73 -5.22 11.71 -1.70
CA ARG A 73 -3.89 12.05 -2.22
C ARG A 73 -2.87 11.71 -1.15
N GLY A 74 -1.76 11.14 -1.60
CA GLY A 74 -0.78 10.62 -0.69
C GLY A 74 0.49 10.21 -1.40
N VAL A 75 1.22 9.32 -0.77
CA VAL A 75 2.45 8.74 -1.29
C VAL A 75 2.35 7.23 -1.20
N VAL A 76 2.97 6.56 -2.18
CA VAL A 76 3.24 5.13 -2.12
C VAL A 76 4.73 4.90 -1.89
N ASP A 77 5.02 3.97 -1.01
CA ASP A 77 6.33 3.32 -0.89
C ASP A 77 6.18 1.89 -1.41
N TYR A 78 6.92 1.52 -2.45
CA TYR A 78 6.83 0.20 -3.07
C TYR A 78 8.15 -0.26 -3.68
N ASN A 79 8.43 -1.55 -3.57
CA ASN A 79 9.55 -2.21 -4.27
C ASN A 79 9.13 -2.74 -5.66
N GLY A 80 7.83 -2.77 -5.90
CA GLY A 80 7.19 -3.24 -7.13
C GLY A 80 5.71 -3.50 -6.86
N LEU A 81 4.87 -3.25 -7.86
CA LEU A 81 3.43 -3.52 -7.78
C LEU A 81 2.99 -4.57 -8.81
N PRO A 82 3.55 -5.81 -8.74
CA PRO A 82 3.20 -6.85 -9.70
C PRO A 82 1.74 -7.30 -9.55
N GLN A 83 1.14 -7.69 -10.66
CA GLN A 83 -0.24 -8.17 -10.69
C GLN A 83 -0.42 -9.42 -9.80
N GLY A 84 -1.61 -9.57 -9.22
CA GLY A 84 -1.98 -10.76 -8.46
C GLY A 84 -2.57 -10.46 -7.09
N ARG A 85 -2.61 -11.50 -6.25
CA ARG A 85 -3.18 -11.47 -4.91
C ARG A 85 -2.16 -11.02 -3.85
N TYR A 86 -2.67 -10.33 -2.84
CA TYR A 86 -1.95 -9.79 -1.69
C TYR A 86 -2.77 -9.98 -0.42
N ASP A 87 -2.09 -10.12 0.71
CA ASP A 87 -2.69 -9.83 2.00
C ASP A 87 -2.75 -8.31 2.16
N ALA A 88 -3.88 -7.80 2.64
CA ALA A 88 -4.10 -6.37 2.78
C ALA A 88 -4.44 -5.98 4.22
N ILE A 89 -3.92 -4.84 4.66
CA ILE A 89 -4.30 -4.18 5.91
C ILE A 89 -4.73 -2.76 5.57
N ILE A 90 -5.87 -2.35 6.13
CA ILE A 90 -6.47 -1.05 5.86
C ILE A 90 -6.59 -0.32 7.19
N ASN A 91 -6.06 0.89 7.26
CA ASN A 91 -6.17 1.72 8.45
C ASN A 91 -6.66 3.10 8.01
N ASP A 92 -7.80 3.53 8.54
CA ASP A 92 -8.28 4.90 8.41
C ASP A 92 -8.52 5.43 9.81
N ASN A 93 -7.46 5.50 10.59
CA ASN A 93 -7.42 6.07 11.93
C ASN A 93 -5.98 6.38 12.38
N ASP A 94 -5.00 6.28 11.49
CA ASP A 94 -3.61 6.47 11.84
C ASP A 94 -3.40 7.96 12.13
N VAL A 95 -3.17 8.31 13.39
CA VAL A 95 -3.05 9.70 13.83
C VAL A 95 -1.60 10.12 13.69
N LYS A 96 -1.21 10.53 12.48
CA LYS A 96 0.11 11.14 12.24
C LYS A 96 -0.04 12.65 12.23
N SER A 97 0.70 13.33 13.11
CA SER A 97 0.71 14.80 13.21
C SER A 97 -0.61 15.47 13.64
N GLY A 98 -1.54 14.71 14.22
CA GLY A 98 -2.81 15.22 14.76
C GLY A 98 -3.99 15.13 13.80
N ASP A 99 -3.74 14.80 12.53
CA ASP A 99 -4.77 14.52 11.54
C ASP A 99 -4.88 13.01 11.31
N LYS A 100 -6.10 12.57 11.02
CA LYS A 100 -6.41 11.20 10.64
C LYS A 100 -5.90 10.92 9.23
N THR A 101 -5.14 9.84 9.06
CA THR A 101 -4.63 9.41 7.75
C THR A 101 -5.18 8.05 7.35
N PHE A 102 -5.30 7.89 6.02
CA PHE A 102 -5.68 6.65 5.39
C PHE A 102 -4.43 5.90 4.93
N ARG A 103 -4.39 4.60 5.20
CA ARG A 103 -3.28 3.69 4.89
C ARG A 103 -3.80 2.40 4.29
N ILE A 104 -3.12 1.93 3.24
CA ILE A 104 -3.27 0.56 2.72
C ILE A 104 -1.89 -0.07 2.64
N ASP A 105 -1.73 -1.21 3.29
CA ASP A 105 -0.57 -2.09 3.14
C ASP A 105 -0.98 -3.31 2.31
N LEU A 106 -0.33 -3.55 1.18
CA LEU A 106 -0.46 -4.78 0.40
C LEU A 106 0.85 -5.53 0.49
N THR A 107 0.80 -6.76 0.99
CA THR A 107 1.98 -7.59 1.19
C THR A 107 1.81 -8.96 0.56
N ARG A 108 2.88 -9.44 -0.07
CA ARG A 108 3.04 -10.84 -0.49
C ARG A 108 4.53 -11.16 -0.52
N PRO A 109 4.93 -12.43 -0.61
CA PRO A 109 6.34 -12.79 -0.73
C PRO A 109 7.02 -12.04 -1.89
N GLY A 110 7.99 -11.19 -1.58
CA GLY A 110 8.80 -10.44 -2.55
C GLY A 110 8.15 -9.20 -3.16
N ALA A 111 6.97 -8.76 -2.71
CA ALA A 111 6.39 -7.49 -3.13
C ALA A 111 5.57 -6.84 -2.01
N GLU A 112 5.83 -5.56 -1.80
CA GLU A 112 5.19 -4.72 -0.79
C GLU A 112 4.78 -3.40 -1.44
N PHE A 113 3.59 -2.94 -1.07
CA PHE A 113 3.04 -1.65 -1.44
C PHE A 113 2.41 -1.04 -0.20
N HIS A 114 2.89 0.14 0.17
CA HIS A 114 2.43 0.90 1.31
C HIS A 114 1.94 2.25 0.80
N TYR A 115 0.63 2.49 0.89
CA TYR A 115 0.04 3.79 0.62
C TYR A 115 -0.26 4.52 1.92
N GLU A 116 0.04 5.81 1.97
CA GLU A 116 -0.38 6.71 3.04
C GLU A 116 -0.90 8.03 2.45
N GLY A 117 -2.10 8.46 2.85
CA GLY A 117 -2.74 9.66 2.35
C GLY A 117 -3.80 10.23 3.31
N THR A 118 -4.62 11.14 2.79
CA THR A 118 -5.73 11.74 3.55
C THR A 118 -6.82 10.71 3.88
N SER A 119 -7.42 10.79 5.07
CA SER A 119 -8.61 10.02 5.49
C SER A 119 -9.71 10.02 4.42
N VAL A 120 -10.41 8.88 4.27
CA VAL A 120 -11.51 8.72 3.29
C VAL A 120 -12.87 8.46 3.92
N THR A 121 -12.91 8.24 5.24
CA THR A 121 -14.15 8.18 6.04
C THR A 121 -14.01 8.96 7.33
N ASP A 122 -15.12 9.33 7.97
CA ASP A 122 -15.15 9.86 9.34
C ASP A 122 -15.00 8.73 10.38
N GLU A 123 -15.33 7.48 10.02
CA GLU A 123 -15.26 6.32 10.92
C GLU A 123 -13.82 5.88 11.17
N SER A 124 -13.45 5.61 12.43
CA SER A 124 -12.14 5.06 12.77
C SER A 124 -12.04 3.59 12.35
N ILE A 125 -11.06 3.28 11.51
CA ILE A 125 -10.74 1.92 11.07
C ILE A 125 -9.31 1.60 11.50
N ASP A 126 -9.16 0.68 12.46
CA ASP A 126 -7.85 0.24 12.96
C ASP A 126 -7.47 -1.12 12.36
N ASP A 127 -6.42 -1.12 11.52
CA ASP A 127 -5.75 -2.32 10.98
C ASP A 127 -6.71 -3.43 10.51
N LEU A 128 -7.75 -3.03 9.75
CA LEU A 128 -8.76 -3.92 9.20
C LEU A 128 -8.13 -4.88 8.18
N PRO A 129 -8.18 -6.20 8.42
CA PRO A 129 -7.64 -7.17 7.48
C PRO A 129 -8.54 -7.33 6.25
N ALA A 130 -7.91 -7.48 5.09
CA ALA A 130 -8.55 -7.66 3.81
C ALA A 130 -7.73 -8.59 2.91
N ASP A 131 -8.35 -9.07 1.84
CA ASP A 131 -7.65 -9.67 0.71
C ASP A 131 -7.54 -8.63 -0.40
N GLY A 132 -6.36 -8.45 -0.98
CA GLY A 132 -6.09 -7.53 -2.07
C GLY A 132 -5.86 -8.26 -3.40
N TYR A 133 -6.34 -7.68 -4.49
CA TYR A 133 -5.96 -8.09 -5.83
C TYR A 133 -5.59 -6.87 -6.67
N VAL A 134 -4.39 -6.89 -7.25
CA VAL A 134 -3.88 -5.79 -8.06
C VAL A 134 -3.80 -6.22 -9.52
N ARG A 135 -4.27 -5.36 -10.42
CA ARG A 135 -4.05 -5.47 -11.86
C ARG A 135 -3.67 -4.13 -12.46
N SER A 136 -2.85 -4.14 -13.51
CA SER A 136 -2.57 -2.93 -14.27
C SER A 136 -3.82 -2.53 -15.05
N ILE A 137 -4.03 -1.22 -15.20
CA ILE A 137 -4.99 -0.66 -16.14
C ILE A 137 -4.15 0.00 -17.22
N ASP A 138 -4.23 -0.53 -18.44
CA ASP A 138 -3.66 0.17 -19.58
C ASP A 138 -4.50 1.44 -19.78
N GLY A 139 -3.84 2.60 -19.80
CA GLY A 139 -4.50 3.84 -20.17
C GLY A 139 -4.92 3.72 -21.63
N ASP A 140 -6.22 3.48 -21.88
CA ASP A 140 -6.79 3.72 -23.19
C ASP A 140 -6.55 5.20 -23.52
N ASP A 141 -5.80 5.41 -24.60
CA ASP A 141 -5.50 6.69 -25.26
C ASP A 141 -6.79 7.42 -25.67
#